data_AF-A0A4Q5T9M0-F1
#
_entry.id   AF-A0A4Q5T9M0-F1
#
_cell.length_a   1.000
_cell.length_b   1.000
_cell.length_c   1.000
_cell.angle_alpha   90.00
_cell.angle_beta   90.00
_cell.angle_gamma   90.00
#
_symmetry.space_group_name_H-M   'P 1'
#
loop_
_entity.id
_entity.type
_entity.pdbx_description
1 polymer ?
#
loop_
_entity_poly.entity_id
_entity_poly.type
_entity_poly.pdbx_seq_one_letter_code
_entity_poly.pdbx_strand_id
1 'polypeptide(L)' 'DSLRRNGWKGHGPVPWSHEPNQGFLRSLAVLATGSERLGDDAEAHRCREFLHESSPEAYAELVR' A
#
# COMPACT_ATOMS: atom_id res chain seq x y z
N ASP A 1 12.61 2.35 -4.38
CA ASP A 1 13.52 3.50 -4.29
C ASP A 1 13.37 4.24 -2.95
N SER A 2 12.22 4.85 -2.64
CA SER A 2 11.98 5.49 -1.32
C SER A 2 12.06 4.52 -0.13
N LEU A 3 11.36 3.37 -0.19
CA LEU A 3 11.39 2.37 0.90
C LEU A 3 12.81 1.87 1.23
N ARG A 4 13.65 1.68 0.21
CA ARG A 4 15.04 1.24 0.40
C ARG A 4 15.89 2.32 1.08
N ARG A 5 15.66 3.60 0.77
CA ARG A 5 16.27 4.72 1.51
C ARG A 5 15.80 4.77 2.96
N ASN A 6 14.56 4.34 3.24
CA ASN A 6 14.00 4.23 4.58
C ASN A 6 14.33 2.89 5.28
N GLY A 7 15.32 2.15 4.78
CA GLY A 7 15.84 0.95 5.44
C GLY A 7 15.18 -0.38 5.05
N TRP A 8 14.11 -0.37 4.23
CA TRP A 8 13.46 -1.60 3.79
C TRP A 8 14.34 -2.40 2.83
N LYS A 9 14.50 -3.70 3.08
CA LYS A 9 15.42 -4.58 2.33
C LYS A 9 14.76 -5.32 1.16
N GLY A 10 13.52 -4.98 0.83
CA GLY A 10 12.77 -5.60 -0.27
C GLY A 10 11.94 -6.82 0.13
N HIS A 11 11.84 -7.10 1.43
CA HIS A 11 10.99 -8.14 2.00
C HIS A 11 10.56 -7.72 3.40
N GLY A 12 9.49 -8.34 3.90
CA GLY A 12 8.94 -8.07 5.22
C GLY A 12 8.08 -6.80 5.28
N PRO A 13 7.51 -6.51 6.47
CA PRO A 13 6.49 -5.49 6.65
C PRO A 13 7.03 -4.09 6.35
N VAL A 14 6.12 -3.21 5.94
CA VAL A 14 6.31 -1.78 5.73
C VAL A 14 5.43 -1.05 6.77
N PRO A 15 5.95 -0.75 7.97
CA PRO A 15 5.13 -0.23 9.06
C PRO A 15 4.50 1.11 8.71
N TRP A 16 3.20 1.26 8.97
CA TRP A 16 2.46 2.51 8.77
C TRP A 16 2.93 3.62 9.72
N SER A 17 3.31 3.22 10.93
CA SER A 17 3.82 4.11 11.99
C SER A 17 5.12 4.82 11.61
N HIS A 18 5.88 4.28 10.65
CA HIS A 18 7.05 4.94 10.12
C HIS A 18 6.62 5.92 9.01
N GLU A 19 6.45 7.19 9.39
CA GLU A 19 5.96 8.27 8.52
C GLU A 19 6.54 8.28 7.08
N PRO A 20 7.87 8.08 6.85
CA PRO A 20 8.43 8.05 5.50
C PRO A 20 7.86 6.96 4.57
N ASN A 21 7.22 5.93 5.11
CA ASN A 21 6.57 4.87 4.33
C ASN A 21 5.15 5.23 3.88
N GLN A 22 4.48 6.18 4.54
CA GLN A 22 3.07 6.46 4.31
C GLN A 22 2.79 6.95 2.88
N GLY A 23 3.73 7.65 2.25
CA GLY A 23 3.59 8.06 0.86
C GLY A 23 3.40 6.87 -0.08
N PHE A 24 4.24 5.84 0.05
CA PHE A 24 4.13 4.61 -0.74
C PHE A 24 2.81 3.86 -0.45
N LEU A 25 2.45 3.72 0.82
CA LEU A 25 1.25 2.98 1.23
C LEU A 25 -0.04 3.69 0.78
N ARG A 26 -0.09 5.04 0.88
CA ARG A 26 -1.19 5.84 0.34
C ARG A 26 -1.29 5.74 -1.17
N SER A 27 -0.17 5.71 -1.90
CA SER A 27 -0.18 5.50 -3.35
C SER A 27 -0.78 4.14 -3.73
N LEU A 28 -0.49 3.06 -2.99
CA LEU A 28 -1.13 1.75 -3.22
C LEU A 28 -2.64 1.80 -3.00
N ALA A 29 -3.11 2.44 -1.91
CA ALA A 29 -4.55 2.57 -1.63
C ALA A 29 -5.29 3.40 -2.70
N VAL A 30 -4.67 4.50 -3.15
CA VAL A 30 -5.22 5.34 -4.22
C VAL A 30 -5.24 4.60 -5.55
N LEU A 31 -4.19 3.83 -5.86
CA LEU A 31 -4.14 2.99 -7.06
C LEU A 31 -5.29 1.98 -7.05
N ALA A 32 -5.48 1.25 -5.94
CA ALA A 32 -6.59 0.31 -5.81
C ALA A 32 -7.95 0.96 -6.08
N THR A 33 -8.20 2.12 -5.46
CA THR A 33 -9.45 2.87 -5.60
C THR A 33 -9.63 3.40 -7.03
N GLY A 34 -8.54 3.85 -7.66
CA GLY A 34 -8.55 4.31 -9.05
C GLY A 34 -8.89 3.18 -10.02
N SER A 35 -8.27 2.01 -9.85
CA SER A 35 -8.52 0.83 -10.68
C SER A 35 -9.98 0.37 -10.59
N GLU A 36 -10.55 0.32 -9.38
CA GLU A 36 -11.97 -0.01 -9.19
C GLU A 36 -12.90 0.98 -9.90
N ARG A 37 -12.61 2.29 -9.80
CA ARG A 37 -13.38 3.34 -10.49
C ARG A 37 -13.30 3.24 -12.02
N LEU A 38 -12.23 2.65 -12.55
CA LEU A 38 -12.03 2.42 -13.97
C LEU A 38 -12.57 1.05 -14.44
N GLY A 39 -13.09 0.23 -13.52
CA GLY A 39 -13.61 -1.11 -13.80
C GLY A 39 -12.54 -2.20 -13.91
N ASP A 40 -11.31 -1.93 -13.47
CA ASP A 40 -10.25 -2.94 -13.34
C ASP A 40 -10.23 -3.52 -11.91
N ASP A 41 -11.23 -4.36 -11.63
CA ASP A 41 -11.42 -4.97 -10.31
C ASP A 41 -10.27 -5.93 -9.95
N ALA A 42 -9.65 -6.56 -10.95
CA ALA A 42 -8.53 -7.47 -10.73
C ALA A 42 -7.30 -6.72 -10.23
N GLU A 43 -6.98 -5.56 -10.81
CA GLU A 43 -5.89 -4.72 -10.31
C GLU A 43 -6.23 -4.07 -8.97
N ALA A 44 -7.49 -3.65 -8.78
CA ALA A 44 -7.94 -3.12 -7.49
C ALA A 44 -7.72 -4.15 -6.36
N HIS A 45 -8.09 -5.41 -6.61
CA HIS A 45 -7.90 -6.50 -5.66
C HIS A 45 -6.41 -6.74 -5.37
N ARG A 46 -5.56 -6.88 -6.40
CA ARG A 46 -4.11 -7.05 -6.22
C ARG A 46 -3.48 -5.92 -5.42
N CYS A 47 -3.87 -4.67 -5.66
CA CYS A 47 -3.35 -3.52 -4.90
C CYS A 47 -3.79 -3.55 -3.43
N ARG A 48 -5.06 -3.93 -3.16
CA ARG A 48 -5.58 -4.06 -1.79
C ARG A 48 -4.88 -5.19 -1.04
N GLU A 49 -4.70 -6.35 -1.66
CA GLU A 49 -3.96 -7.47 -1.08
C GLU A 49 -2.51 -7.08 -0.81
N PHE A 50 -1.83 -6.47 -1.77
CA PHE A 50 -0.44 -6.04 -1.58
C PHE A 50 -0.31 -5.01 -0.44
N LEU A 51 -1.27 -4.08 -0.32
CA LEU A 51 -1.32 -3.15 0.81
C LEU A 51 -1.51 -3.88 2.14
N HIS A 52 -2.45 -4.82 2.21
CA HIS A 52 -2.72 -5.61 3.41
C HIS A 52 -1.51 -6.44 3.85
N GLU A 53 -0.85 -7.14 2.91
CA GLU A 53 0.34 -7.93 3.19
C GLU A 53 1.55 -7.06 3.57
N SER A 54 1.69 -5.89 2.95
CA SER A 54 2.77 -4.95 3.28
C SER A 54 2.56 -4.30 4.64
N SER A 55 1.33 -3.94 4.97
CA SER A 55 0.99 -3.16 6.16
C SER A 55 -0.49 -3.34 6.53
N PRO A 56 -0.82 -4.28 7.43
CA PRO A 56 -2.19 -4.45 7.94
C PRO A 56 -2.74 -3.17 8.57
N GLU A 57 -1.88 -2.38 9.26
CA GLU A 57 -2.28 -1.11 9.84
C GLU A 57 -2.66 -0.08 8.77
N ALA A 58 -1.86 0.07 7.71
CA ALA A 58 -2.18 1.01 6.64
C ALA A 58 -3.44 0.59 5.89
N TYR A 59 -3.66 -0.71 5.71
CA TYR A 59 -4.89 -1.22 5.12
C TYR A 59 -6.11 -0.79 5.94
N ALA A 60 -6.09 -1.01 7.26
CA ALA A 60 -7.18 -0.60 8.15
C ALA A 60 -7.43 0.92 8.16
N GLU A 61 -6.37 1.73 8.04
CA GLU A 61 -6.49 3.19 8.05
C GLU A 61 -6.99 3.77 6.72
N LEU A 62 -6.54 3.20 5.59
CA LEU A 62 -6.75 3.78 4.26
C LEU A 62 -7.89 3.13 3.47
N VAL A 63 -8.24 1.89 3.77
CA VAL A 63 -9.33 1.15 3.12
C VAL A 63 -10.51 1.13 4.08
N ARG A 64 -11.50 1.99 3.83
CA ARG A 64 -12.76 2.08 4.57
C ARG A 64 -13.95 1.98 3.63
#